data_AF-A0A7R9NZN8-F1
#
_entry.id   AF-A0A7R9NZN8-F1
#
_cell.length_a   1.000
_cell.length_b   1.000
_cell.length_c   1.000
_cell.angle_alpha   90.00
_cell.angle_beta   90.00
_cell.angle_gamma   90.00
#
_symmetry.space_group_name_H-M   'P 1'
#
loop_
_entity.id
_entity.type
_entity.pdbx_description
1 polymer ?
#
loop_
_entity_poly.entity_id
_entity_poly.type
_entity_poly.pdbx_seq_one_letter_code
_entity_poly.pdbx_strand_id
1 'polypeptide(L)'
;MIGWLDQYFNKEEFIYAHDPEKKCKTGDIVLIQELPEKMTRLISHMVKHVVYPLGDITDPLTGKKVVVGKYRDEIAEANELYGESENAFKYDDAPDRGWQEDKKDFTHRESYIKYHEFPDDDQPYAV
;
A
#
# COMPACT_ATOMS: atom_id res chain seq x y z
N MET A 1 -20.02 26.61 -11.35
CA MET A 1 -19.77 25.77 -12.53
C MET A 1 -20.93 24.78 -12.61
N ILE A 2 -21.70 24.82 -13.69
CA ILE A 2 -22.97 24.11 -13.85
C ILE A 2 -22.67 22.61 -14.07
N GLY A 3 -23.27 21.73 -13.26
CA GLY A 3 -23.20 20.28 -13.42
C GLY A 3 -24.26 19.83 -14.43
N TRP A 4 -23.83 19.17 -15.51
CA TRP A 4 -24.69 18.83 -16.66
C TRP A 4 -25.16 17.36 -16.66
N LEU A 5 -24.65 16.52 -15.74
CA LEU A 5 -25.10 15.14 -15.54
C LEU A 5 -25.48 14.93 -14.07
N ASP A 6 -26.64 14.32 -13.83
CA ASP A 6 -27.09 13.83 -12.53
C ASP A 6 -26.46 12.46 -12.23
N GLN A 7 -25.12 12.45 -12.17
CA GLN A 7 -24.32 11.26 -11.87
C GLN A 7 -23.15 11.63 -10.97
N TYR A 8 -22.78 10.70 -10.09
CA TYR A 8 -21.61 10.84 -9.23
C TYR A 8 -20.37 10.33 -9.95
N PHE A 9 -19.31 11.12 -9.88
CA PHE A 9 -17.99 10.76 -10.38
C PHE A 9 -16.98 10.82 -9.22
N ASN A 10 -15.99 9.94 -9.26
CA ASN A 10 -14.89 9.99 -8.31
C ASN A 10 -14.13 11.30 -8.50
N LYS A 11 -13.93 12.03 -7.40
CA LYS A 11 -13.06 13.19 -7.33
C LYS A 11 -11.92 12.85 -6.37
N GLU A 12 -10.70 12.92 -6.88
CA GLU A 12 -9.51 12.66 -6.09
C GLU A 12 -8.95 13.99 -5.54
N GLU A 13 -8.51 13.97 -4.29
CA GLU A 13 -7.87 15.11 -3.63
C GLU A 13 -6.64 14.64 -2.87
N PHE A 14 -5.58 15.46 -2.88
CA PHE A 14 -4.33 15.18 -2.16
C PHE A 14 -4.36 15.82 -0.77
N ILE A 15 -4.13 15.03 0.27
CA ILE A 15 -4.10 15.47 1.66
C ILE A 15 -2.74 15.12 2.26
N TYR A 16 -2.14 16.06 2.98
CA TYR A 16 -0.92 15.81 3.75
C TYR A 16 -1.29 15.38 5.17
N ALA A 17 -0.84 14.18 5.55
CA ALA A 17 -1.04 13.61 6.86
C ALA A 17 0.30 13.44 7.59
N HIS A 18 0.30 13.70 8.89
CA HIS A 18 1.44 13.45 9.76
C HIS A 18 1.57 11.95 10.08
N ASP A 19 2.71 11.35 9.76
CA ASP A 19 3.08 9.96 10.10
C ASP A 19 4.47 9.94 10.75
N PRO A 20 4.58 10.18 12.07
CA PRO A 20 5.87 10.29 12.75
C PRO A 20 6.64 8.96 12.81
N GLU A 21 5.91 7.84 12.82
CA GLU A 21 6.48 6.50 12.92
C GLU A 21 6.79 5.88 11.55
N LYS A 22 6.47 6.58 10.45
CA LYS A 22 6.63 6.10 9.06
C LYS A 22 6.01 4.72 8.86
N LYS A 23 4.79 4.54 9.39
CA LYS A 23 4.05 3.27 9.29
C LYS A 23 3.56 3.00 7.88
N CYS A 24 3.24 4.05 7.14
CA CYS A 24 2.63 3.93 5.82
C CYS A 24 3.68 3.63 4.75
N LYS A 25 3.31 2.74 3.83
CA LYS A 25 4.04 2.50 2.58
C LYS A 25 3.18 2.91 1.38
N THR A 26 3.83 3.11 0.24
CA THR A 26 3.13 3.53 -0.97
C THR A 26 2.13 2.46 -1.42
N GLY A 27 0.88 2.84 -1.66
CA GLY A 27 -0.19 1.94 -2.10
C GLY A 27 -1.03 1.32 -0.97
N ASP A 28 -0.72 1.62 0.29
CA ASP A 28 -1.57 1.22 1.42
C ASP A 28 -2.88 2.01 1.44
N ILE A 29 -3.95 1.38 1.94
CA ILE A 29 -5.19 2.07 2.31
C ILE A 29 -5.10 2.44 3.77
N VAL A 30 -5.17 3.74 4.05
CA VAL A 30 -4.90 4.30 5.39
C VAL A 30 -6.08 5.08 5.90
N LEU A 31 -6.32 5.00 7.21
CA LEU A 31 -7.26 5.88 7.89
C LEU A 31 -6.51 7.10 8.41
N ILE A 32 -6.95 8.28 7.99
CA ILE A 32 -6.46 9.56 8.50
C ILE A 32 -7.50 10.21 9.41
N GLN A 33 -7.03 10.99 10.38
CA GLN A 33 -7.85 11.73 11.31
C GLN A 33 -7.46 13.21 11.26
N GLU A 34 -8.46 14.10 11.20
CA GLU A 34 -8.23 15.55 11.27
C GLU A 34 -7.64 15.94 12.63
N LEU A 35 -6.63 16.80 12.61
CA LEU A 35 -6.00 17.34 13.81
C LEU A 35 -6.85 18.47 14.38
N PRO A 36 -6.88 18.66 15.71
CA PRO A 36 -7.61 19.78 16.33
C PRO A 36 -7.08 21.15 15.87
N GLU A 37 -5.77 21.22 15.58
CA GLU A 37 -5.11 22.38 14.99
C GLU A 37 -4.14 21.91 13.90
N LYS A 38 -4.04 22.69 12.81
CA LYS A 38 -3.11 22.37 11.72
C LYS A 38 -1.67 22.48 12.20
N MET A 39 -0.87 21.44 11.98
CA MET A 39 0.53 21.40 12.39
C MET A 39 1.40 22.34 11.53
N THR A 40 1.08 22.44 10.24
CA THR A 40 1.68 23.40 9.30
C THR A 40 0.62 23.92 8.34
N ARG A 41 0.99 24.77 7.37
CA ARG A 41 0.07 25.23 6.32
C ARG A 41 -0.61 24.07 5.56
N LEU A 42 0.11 22.97 5.34
CA LEU A 42 -0.34 21.84 4.53
C LEU A 42 -0.82 20.66 5.38
N ILE A 43 -0.21 20.41 6.53
CA ILE A 43 -0.49 19.22 7.33
C ILE A 43 -1.67 19.48 8.26
N SER A 44 -2.83 18.95 7.88
CA SER A 44 -4.10 19.07 8.61
C SER A 44 -4.57 17.76 9.24
N HIS A 45 -4.05 16.63 8.80
CA HIS A 45 -4.45 15.30 9.28
C HIS A 45 -3.27 14.57 9.91
N MET A 46 -3.55 13.51 10.65
CA MET A 46 -2.59 12.51 11.11
C MET A 46 -3.01 11.12 10.64
N VAL A 47 -2.03 10.25 10.40
CA VAL A 47 -2.29 8.84 10.14
C VAL A 47 -2.72 8.17 11.45
N LYS A 48 -3.89 7.53 11.43
CA LYS A 48 -4.41 6.79 12.59
C LYS A 48 -3.99 5.32 12.56
N HIS A 49 -4.17 4.66 11.42
CA HIS A 49 -3.70 3.30 11.18
C HIS A 49 -3.71 2.95 9.69
N VAL A 50 -2.87 1.99 9.31
CA VAL A 50 -2.96 1.31 8.00
C VAL A 50 -4.11 0.30 8.08
N VAL A 51 -5.13 0.48 7.24
CA VAL A 51 -6.30 -0.41 7.20
C VAL A 51 -5.99 -1.64 6.38
N TYR A 52 -5.46 -1.43 5.16
CA TYR A 52 -5.07 -2.50 4.26
C TYR A 52 -3.67 -2.26 3.71
N PRO A 53 -2.67 -3.05 4.11
CA PRO A 53 -1.37 -3.00 3.48
C PRO A 53 -1.46 -3.57 2.06
N LEU A 54 -0.73 -2.97 1.11
CA LEU A 54 -0.69 -3.46 -0.26
C LEU A 54 -0.14 -4.90 -0.29
N GLY A 55 -0.85 -5.79 -0.97
CA GLY A 55 -0.42 -7.19 -1.15
C GLY A 55 -0.74 -8.13 0.01
N ASP A 56 -1.18 -7.60 1.16
CA ASP A 56 -1.35 -8.42 2.38
C ASP A 56 -2.63 -8.13 3.16
N ILE A 57 -3.74 -8.19 2.44
CA ILE A 57 -5.05 -7.83 2.95
C ILE A 57 -5.56 -8.89 3.93
N THR A 58 -6.03 -8.41 5.06
CA THR A 58 -6.78 -9.19 6.05
C THR A 58 -8.25 -8.81 5.95
N ASP A 59 -9.14 -9.79 5.79
CA ASP A 59 -10.58 -9.56 5.83
C ASP A 59 -10.98 -9.06 7.22
N PRO A 60 -11.62 -7.88 7.34
CA PRO A 60 -12.00 -7.33 8.64
C PRO A 60 -13.10 -8.13 9.36
N LEU A 61 -13.87 -8.97 8.65
CA LEU A 61 -14.94 -9.76 9.25
C LEU A 61 -14.42 -11.03 9.93
N THR A 62 -13.57 -11.78 9.23
CA THR A 62 -13.04 -13.07 9.72
C THR A 62 -11.66 -12.98 10.32
N GLY A 63 -10.89 -11.93 10.03
CA GLY A 63 -9.48 -11.81 10.40
C GLY A 63 -8.56 -12.70 9.56
N LYS A 64 -9.08 -13.37 8.52
CA LYS A 64 -8.28 -14.24 7.65
C LYS A 64 -7.61 -13.45 6.54
N LYS A 65 -6.46 -13.94 6.10
CA LYS A 65 -5.76 -13.39 4.93
C LYS A 65 -6.50 -13.74 3.64
N VAL A 66 -6.65 -12.75 2.78
CA VAL A 66 -7.38 -12.87 1.51
C VAL A 66 -6.53 -12.47 0.33
N VAL A 67 -6.80 -13.09 -0.81
CA VAL A 67 -6.22 -12.72 -2.09
C VAL A 67 -7.36 -12.56 -3.08
N VAL A 68 -7.58 -11.31 -3.49
CA VAL A 68 -8.71 -10.90 -4.33
C VAL A 68 -10.04 -11.25 -3.66
N GLY A 69 -10.60 -12.42 -3.96
CA GLY A 69 -11.89 -12.88 -3.44
C GLY A 69 -11.85 -14.29 -2.84
N LYS A 70 -10.67 -14.81 -2.51
CA LYS A 70 -10.49 -16.13 -1.88
C LYS A 70 -9.66 -16.00 -0.62
N TYR A 71 -9.97 -16.81 0.38
CA TYR A 71 -9.11 -16.91 1.56
C TYR A 71 -7.86 -17.74 1.25
N ARG A 72 -6.73 -17.40 1.89
CA ARG A 72 -5.46 -18.11 1.68
C ARG A 72 -5.50 -19.56 2.15
N ASP A 73 -6.24 -19.84 3.22
CA ASP A 73 -6.44 -21.20 3.75
C ASP A 73 -7.26 -22.08 2.81
N GLU A 74 -8.32 -21.54 2.19
CA GLU A 74 -9.08 -22.26 1.16
C GLU A 74 -8.21 -22.60 -0.08
N ILE A 75 -7.30 -21.71 -0.45
CA ILE A 75 -6.33 -21.97 -1.53
C ILE A 75 -5.37 -23.10 -1.12
N ALA A 76 -4.91 -23.10 0.13
CA ALA A 76 -4.03 -24.15 0.65
C ALA A 76 -4.72 -25.52 0.68
N GLU A 77 -5.97 -25.58 1.14
CA GLU A 77 -6.79 -26.81 1.14
C GLU A 77 -7.00 -27.33 -0.29
N ALA A 78 -7.31 -26.44 -1.25
CA ALA A 78 -7.45 -26.83 -2.65
C ALA A 78 -6.13 -27.36 -3.24
N ASN A 79 -4.99 -26.76 -2.90
CA ASN A 79 -3.68 -27.21 -3.35
C ASN A 79 -3.32 -28.59 -2.77
N GLU A 80 -3.70 -28.87 -1.52
CA GLU A 80 -3.51 -30.19 -0.91
C GLU A 80 -4.35 -31.27 -1.61
N LEU A 81 -5.60 -30.96 -1.96
CA LEU A 81 -6.53 -31.89 -2.60
C LEU A 81 -6.20 -32.16 -4.08
N TYR A 82 -5.84 -31.13 -4.83
CA TYR A 82 -5.72 -31.19 -6.30
C TYR A 82 -4.27 -31.12 -6.79
N GLY A 83 -3.31 -30.91 -5.89
CA GLY A 83 -1.93 -30.63 -6.22
C GLY A 83 -1.68 -29.15 -6.44
N GLU A 84 -0.51 -28.70 -5.99
CA GLU A 84 -0.08 -27.32 -6.14
C GLU A 84 0.59 -27.08 -7.50
N SER A 85 0.37 -25.89 -8.08
CA SER A 85 1.09 -25.50 -9.30
C SER A 85 2.57 -25.25 -9.01
N GLU A 86 3.45 -25.60 -9.95
CA GLU A 86 4.89 -25.30 -9.86
C GLU A 86 5.18 -23.80 -9.64
N ASN A 87 4.29 -22.92 -10.14
CA ASN A 87 4.41 -21.46 -10.02
C ASN A 87 3.52 -20.88 -8.92
N ALA A 88 3.01 -21.71 -7.99
CA ALA A 88 2.18 -21.23 -6.90
C ALA A 88 2.97 -20.29 -5.98
N PHE A 89 2.34 -19.17 -5.61
CA PHE A 89 2.96 -18.21 -4.69
C PHE A 89 2.92 -18.75 -3.25
N LYS A 90 4.09 -18.84 -2.62
CA LYS A 90 4.26 -19.30 -1.24
C LYS A 90 4.05 -18.15 -0.27
N TYR A 91 2.84 -18.02 0.27
CA TYR A 91 2.50 -16.90 1.16
C TYR A 91 3.26 -16.93 2.50
N ASP A 92 3.51 -18.11 3.06
CA ASP A 92 4.15 -18.23 4.38
C ASP A 92 5.65 -17.90 4.35
N ASP A 93 6.30 -18.11 3.21
CA ASP A 93 7.71 -17.79 2.99
C ASP A 93 7.92 -16.35 2.50
N ALA A 94 6.84 -15.68 2.09
CA ALA A 94 6.90 -14.37 1.51
C ALA A 94 6.99 -13.27 2.59
N PRO A 95 7.63 -12.13 2.30
CA PRO A 95 7.53 -10.93 3.14
C PRO A 95 6.07 -10.49 3.29
N ASP A 96 5.78 -9.62 4.26
CA ASP A 96 4.42 -9.14 4.53
C ASP A 96 3.70 -8.70 3.25
N ARG A 97 4.25 -7.79 2.43
CA ARG A 97 3.63 -7.34 1.15
C ARG A 97 3.83 -8.30 -0.03
N GLY A 98 4.31 -9.52 0.24
CA GLY A 98 4.63 -10.53 -0.76
C GLY A 98 5.58 -10.01 -1.84
N TRP A 99 5.27 -10.29 -3.10
CA TRP A 99 6.05 -9.79 -4.25
C TRP A 99 5.95 -8.27 -4.50
N GLN A 100 5.08 -7.55 -3.77
CA GLN A 100 4.96 -6.09 -3.87
C GLN A 100 5.97 -5.39 -2.95
N GLU A 101 6.55 -6.11 -1.99
CA GLU A 101 7.66 -5.58 -1.20
C GLU A 101 8.79 -5.13 -2.16
N ASP A 102 9.34 -3.95 -1.93
CA ASP A 102 10.37 -3.30 -2.75
C ASP A 102 9.98 -2.99 -4.22
N LYS A 103 8.75 -3.32 -4.65
CA LYS A 103 8.29 -3.09 -6.01
C LYS A 103 7.55 -1.75 -6.08
N LYS A 104 8.22 -0.74 -6.64
CA LYS A 104 7.72 0.66 -6.70
C LYS A 104 7.50 1.30 -5.32
N ASP A 105 7.95 0.65 -4.25
CA ASP A 105 7.94 1.17 -2.90
C ASP A 105 9.38 1.21 -2.36
N PHE A 106 9.96 2.41 -2.36
CA PHE A 106 11.30 2.67 -1.85
C PHE A 106 11.25 3.43 -0.51
N THR A 107 10.06 3.51 0.12
CA THR A 107 9.81 4.38 1.29
C THR A 107 10.64 3.97 2.51
N HIS A 108 11.05 2.72 2.58
CA HIS A 108 11.92 2.19 3.64
C HIS A 108 13.42 2.44 3.38
N ARG A 109 13.82 2.86 2.16
CA ARG A 109 15.22 3.16 1.80
C ARG A 109 15.50 4.66 1.93
N GLU A 110 16.76 5.02 2.18
CA GLU A 110 17.17 6.43 2.13
C GLU A 110 17.14 6.93 0.69
N SER A 111 16.21 7.85 0.40
CA SER A 111 16.16 8.55 -0.88
C SER A 111 17.03 9.81 -0.84
N TYR A 112 17.58 10.19 -1.99
CA TYR A 112 18.40 11.40 -2.15
C TYR A 112 18.04 12.13 -3.44
N ILE A 113 18.28 13.44 -3.49
CA ILE A 113 18.01 14.25 -4.68
C ILE A 113 19.06 13.91 -5.74
N LYS A 114 18.62 13.56 -6.96
CA LYS A 114 19.53 13.37 -8.09
C LYS A 114 20.00 14.71 -8.63
N TYR A 115 21.31 14.98 -8.58
CA TYR A 115 21.88 16.20 -9.18
C TYR A 115 22.47 15.96 -10.58
N HIS A 116 22.94 14.74 -10.87
CA HIS A 116 23.62 14.40 -12.11
C HIS A 116 23.22 13.00 -12.62
N GLU A 117 23.08 12.87 -13.93
CA GLU A 117 22.94 11.58 -14.61
C GLU A 117 24.30 11.14 -15.14
N PHE A 118 24.83 10.05 -14.59
CA PHE A 118 26.03 9.42 -15.13
C PHE A 118 25.61 8.19 -15.95
N PRO A 119 26.19 7.97 -17.15
CA PRO A 119 25.80 6.87 -18.03
C PRO A 119 25.95 5.47 -17.40
N ASP A 120 26.86 5.31 -16.44
CA ASP A 120 27.24 4.03 -15.83
C ASP A 120 26.84 3.91 -14.35
N ASP A 121 26.02 4.84 -13.83
CA ASP A 121 25.58 4.84 -12.43
C ASP A 121 24.06 4.77 -12.38
N ASP A 122 23.55 3.54 -12.24
CA ASP A 122 22.13 3.34 -11.96
C ASP A 122 21.87 3.79 -10.53
N GLN A 123 21.11 4.88 -10.40
CA GLN A 123 20.78 5.52 -9.12
C GLN A 123 19.31 5.22 -8.78
N PRO A 124 18.96 3.98 -8.38
CA PRO A 124 17.58 3.49 -8.31
C PRO A 124 16.74 4.12 -7.19
N TYR A 125 17.37 4.81 -6.23
CA TYR A 125 16.68 5.44 -5.09
C TYR A 125 16.76 6.97 -5.12
N ALA A 126 17.27 7.54 -6.22
CA ALA A 126 17.31 8.97 -6.39
C ALA A 126 15.92 9.52 -6.78
N VAL A 127 15.54 10.66 -6.22
CA VAL A 127 14.27 11.38 -6.45
C VAL A 127 14.54 12.67 -7.21
#